data_AF-A0A2M8AHH8-F1
#
_entry.id   AF-A0A2M8AHH8-F1
#
_cell.length_a   1.000
_cell.length_b   1.000
_cell.length_c   1.000
_cell.angle_alpha   90.00
_cell.angle_beta   90.00
_cell.angle_gamma   90.00
#
_symmetry.space_group_name_H-M   'P 1'
#
loop_
_entity.id
_entity.type
_entity.pdbx_description
1 polymer ?
#
loop_
_entity_poly.entity_id
_entity_poly.type
_entity_poly.pdbx_seq_one_letter_code
_entity_poly.pdbx_strand_id
1 'polypeptide(L)'
;PIEKNDEITQGDPNLIVSYHFTQADAELGNNPIVFPFVNVSSPNSQLFYVRVINAQTGCVNTTTLTVDIVNSPIVNTDTQFID
;
A
#
# COMPACT_ATOMS: atom_id res chain seq x y z
N PRO A 1 -0.68 -3.33 7.06
CA PRO A 1 -0.29 -2.69 5.78
C PRO A 1 0.85 -1.64 5.90
N ILE A 2 1.17 -1.17 7.11
CA ILE A 2 2.33 -0.29 7.37
C ILE A 2 3.66 -1.03 7.16
N GLU A 3 3.73 -2.32 7.48
CA GLU A 3 4.96 -3.11 7.38
C GLU A 3 5.51 -3.28 5.96
N LYS A 4 4.69 -3.15 4.91
CA LYS A 4 5.16 -3.25 3.52
C LYS A 4 5.79 -1.95 3.01
N ASN A 5 5.44 -0.80 3.59
CA ASN A 5 6.02 0.47 3.15
C ASN A 5 7.50 0.57 3.54
N ASP A 6 7.86 0.08 4.72
CA ASP A 6 9.26 0.02 5.16
C ASP A 6 10.08 -0.97 4.30
N GLU A 7 9.49 -2.06 3.85
CA GLU A 7 10.15 -3.00 2.93
C GLU A 7 10.38 -2.39 1.53
N ILE A 8 9.41 -1.63 1.01
CA ILE A 8 9.48 -1.00 -0.32
C ILE A 8 10.43 0.21 -0.32
N THR A 9 10.43 0.99 0.76
CA THR A 9 11.27 2.19 0.87
C THR A 9 12.64 1.91 1.46
N GLN A 10 12.86 0.71 2.03
CA GLN A 10 14.01 0.39 2.88
C GLN A 10 14.26 1.42 4.00
N GLY A 11 13.20 2.13 4.42
CA GLY A 11 13.27 3.22 5.40
C GLY A 11 13.74 4.58 4.85
N ASP A 12 13.82 4.77 3.53
CA ASP A 12 14.17 6.06 2.94
C ASP A 12 12.95 7.03 2.97
N PRO A 13 13.01 8.11 3.77
CA PRO A 13 11.88 9.04 3.91
C PRO A 13 11.63 9.87 2.65
N ASN A 14 12.56 9.85 1.68
CA ASN A 14 12.40 10.56 0.42
C ASN A 14 11.55 9.76 -0.59
N LEU A 15 11.26 8.48 -0.31
CA LEU A 15 10.43 7.65 -1.17
C LEU A 15 8.96 7.75 -0.75
N ILE A 16 8.15 8.32 -1.63
CA ILE A 16 6.70 8.46 -1.48
C ILE A 16 6.05 7.31 -2.25
N VAL A 17 5.35 6.44 -1.54
CA VAL A 17 4.62 5.30 -2.10
C VAL A 17 3.12 5.62 -2.19
N SER A 18 2.53 5.46 -3.37
CA SER A 18 1.09 5.54 -3.61
C SER A 18 0.58 4.30 -4.33
N TYR A 19 -0.69 3.96 -4.11
CA TYR A 19 -1.34 2.78 -4.68
C TYR A 19 -2.50 3.21 -5.56
N HIS A 20 -2.74 2.50 -6.66
CA HIS A 20 -3.72 2.87 -7.68
C HIS A 20 -4.44 1.62 -8.22
N PHE A 21 -5.68 1.78 -8.70
CA PHE A 21 -6.44 0.66 -9.29
C PHE A 21 -6.08 0.40 -10.74
N THR A 22 -5.50 1.39 -11.43
CA THR A 22 -5.11 1.28 -12.84
C THR A 22 -3.66 1.67 -13.04
N GLN A 23 -3.04 1.11 -14.08
CA GLN A 23 -1.67 1.45 -14.46
C GLN A 23 -1.54 2.93 -14.85
N ALA A 24 -2.51 3.45 -15.62
CA ALA A 24 -2.50 4.84 -16.06
C ALA A 24 -2.54 5.82 -14.88
N ASP A 25 -3.34 5.51 -13.85
CA ASP A 25 -3.38 6.28 -12.60
C ASP A 25 -2.04 6.24 -11.87
N ALA A 26 -1.36 5.09 -11.82
CA ALA A 26 -0.03 4.97 -11.22
C ALA A 26 1.07 5.70 -12.01
N GLU A 27 1.01 5.69 -13.35
CA GLU A 27 1.98 6.42 -14.18
C GLU A 27 1.80 7.94 -14.04
N LEU A 28 0.56 8.40 -14.06
CA LEU A 28 0.22 9.82 -13.93
C LEU A 28 0.24 10.33 -12.47
N GLY A 29 0.22 9.43 -11.49
CA GLY A 29 0.06 9.78 -10.08
C GLY A 29 -1.34 10.28 -9.72
N ASN A 30 -2.36 9.90 -10.50
CA ASN A 30 -3.75 10.32 -10.31
C ASN A 30 -4.50 9.33 -9.42
N ASN A 31 -5.52 9.79 -8.70
CA ASN A 31 -6.42 8.93 -7.90
C ASN A 31 -5.69 7.95 -6.96
N PRO A 32 -4.76 8.42 -6.09
CA PRO A 32 -4.13 7.54 -5.12
C PRO A 32 -5.17 6.96 -4.16
N ILE A 33 -5.04 5.66 -3.88
CA ILE A 33 -5.88 4.92 -2.95
C ILE A 33 -5.52 5.34 -1.52
N VAL A 34 -6.53 5.79 -0.78
CA VAL A 34 -6.39 6.14 0.63
C VAL A 34 -6.52 4.88 1.48
N PHE A 35 -5.55 4.65 2.37
CA PHE A 35 -5.61 3.58 3.36
C PHE A 35 -6.31 4.06 4.65
N PRO A 36 -7.03 3.16 5.36
CA PRO A 36 -7.18 1.73 5.07
C PRO A 36 -8.17 1.45 3.94
N PHE A 37 -7.77 0.60 2.99
CA PHE A 37 -8.63 0.12 1.92
C PHE A 37 -9.29 -1.20 2.33
N VAL A 38 -10.62 -1.28 2.23
CA VAL A 38 -11.40 -2.52 2.43
C VAL A 38 -11.87 -2.98 1.06
N ASN A 39 -11.44 -4.18 0.66
CA ASN A 39 -11.96 -4.78 -0.55
C ASN A 39 -13.37 -5.33 -0.28
N VAL A 40 -14.36 -4.84 -1.03
CA VAL A 40 -15.77 -5.25 -0.92
C VAL A 40 -16.18 -6.29 -1.98
N SER A 41 -15.23 -6.77 -2.77
CA SER A 41 -15.47 -7.61 -3.94
C SER A 41 -14.91 -9.02 -3.75
N SER A 42 -15.71 -10.03 -4.07
CA SER A 42 -15.26 -11.42 -4.20
C SER A 42 -14.82 -11.70 -5.65
N PRO A 43 -13.69 -12.37 -5.93
CA PRO A 43 -12.76 -13.02 -4.99
C PRO A 43 -11.90 -11.99 -4.25
N ASN A 44 -11.45 -12.35 -3.04
CA ASN A 44 -10.66 -11.49 -2.17
C ASN A 44 -9.21 -11.24 -2.68
N SER A 45 -8.98 -11.21 -4.00
CA SER A 45 -7.68 -10.93 -4.61
C SER A 45 -7.81 -9.63 -5.40
N GLN A 46 -6.99 -8.64 -5.06
CA GLN A 46 -7.00 -7.33 -5.71
C GLN A 46 -5.61 -7.01 -6.24
N LEU A 47 -5.54 -6.73 -7.55
CA LEU A 47 -4.35 -6.14 -8.16
C LEU A 47 -4.34 -4.63 -7.86
N PHE A 48 -3.19 -4.16 -7.38
CA PHE A 48 -2.88 -2.75 -7.22
C PHE A 48 -1.66 -2.39 -8.06
N TYR A 49 -1.64 -1.16 -8.52
CA TYR A 49 -0.48 -0.54 -9.16
C TYR A 49 0.18 0.38 -8.15
N VAL A 50 1.41 0.08 -7.80
CA VAL A 50 2.20 0.83 -6.82
C VAL A 50 3.08 1.80 -7.57
N ARG A 51 3.07 3.05 -7.15
CA ARG A 51 3.93 4.11 -7.66
C ARG A 51 4.84 4.55 -6.53
N VAL A 52 6.14 4.62 -6.82
CA VAL A 52 7.16 5.11 -5.90
C VAL A 52 7.80 6.34 -6.54
N ILE A 53 7.67 7.49 -5.90
CA ILE A 53 8.41 8.70 -6.24
C ILE A 53 9.57 8.87 -5.28
N ASN A 54 10.76 9.19 -5.79
CA ASN A 54 11.79 9.82 -4.99
C ASN A 54 11.61 11.35 -5.02
N ALA A 55 11.28 11.95 -3.89
CA ALA A 55 11.03 13.39 -3.76
C ALA A 55 12.28 14.26 -3.96
N GLN A 56 13.48 13.67 -3.82
CA GLN A 56 14.75 14.36 -3.99
C GLN A 56 15.21 14.35 -5.45
N THR A 57 15.07 13.22 -6.16
CA THR A 57 15.53 13.08 -7.56
C THR A 57 14.42 13.26 -8.58
N GLY A 58 13.16 13.22 -8.17
CA GLY A 58 12.00 13.20 -9.05
C GLY A 58 11.82 11.89 -9.83
N CYS A 59 12.67 10.89 -9.60
CA CYS A 59 12.55 9.59 -10.26
C CYS A 59 11.25 8.90 -9.83
N VAL A 60 10.52 8.37 -10.81
CA VAL A 60 9.29 7.63 -10.59
C VAL A 60 9.50 6.19 -11.03
N ASN A 61 9.05 5.24 -10.23
CA ASN A 61 8.98 3.85 -10.60
C ASN A 61 7.59 3.31 -10.30
N THR A 62 7.09 2.44 -11.18
CA THR A 62 5.78 1.81 -11.04
C THR A 62 5.93 0.30 -11.06
N THR A 63 5.27 -0.38 -10.14
CA THR A 63 5.24 -1.84 -10.05
C THR A 63 3.82 -2.31 -9.77
N THR A 64 3.58 -3.61 -9.86
CA THR A 64 2.30 -4.22 -9.55
C THR A 64 2.39 -4.99 -8.24
N LEU A 65 1.32 -4.92 -7.44
CA LEU A 65 1.18 -5.66 -6.20
C LEU A 65 -0.20 -6.33 -6.20
N THR A 66 -0.20 -7.65 -6.30
CA THR A 66 -1.41 -8.44 -6.02
C THR A 66 -1.50 -8.66 -4.52
N VAL A 67 -2.61 -8.23 -3.92
CA VAL A 67 -2.91 -8.48 -2.51
C VAL A 67 -4.08 -9.44 -2.44
N ASP A 68 -3.83 -10.61 -1.88
CA ASP A 68 -4.87 -11.49 -1.39
C ASP A 68 -5.35 -10.95 -0.04
N ILE A 69 -6.54 -10.33 -0.03
CA ILE A 69 -7.30 -9.98 1.16
C ILE A 69 -7.82 -11.28 1.79
N VAL A 70 -6.92 -12.06 2.38
CA VAL A 70 -7.36 -12.91 3.49
C VAL A 70 -7.86 -11.94 4.55
N ASN A 71 -9.10 -12.11 5.03
CA ASN A 71 -9.60 -11.42 6.22
C ASN A 71 -8.56 -11.65 7.31
N SER A 72 -7.62 -10.70 7.45
CA SER A 72 -6.60 -10.80 8.48
C SER A 72 -7.36 -10.66 9.78
N PRO A 73 -7.18 -11.57 10.76
CA PRO A 73 -7.84 -11.41 12.04
C PRO A 73 -7.51 -10.00 12.53
N ILE A 74 -8.54 -9.25 12.89
CA ILE A 74 -8.41 -8.02 13.66
C ILE A 74 -7.43 -8.33 14.80
N VAL A 75 -6.21 -7.79 14.73
CA VAL A 75 -5.27 -7.85 15.84
C VAL A 75 -5.97 -7.09 16.96
N ASN A 76 -6.48 -7.81 17.95
CA ASN A 76 -6.92 -7.22 19.19
C ASN A 76 -5.66 -6.61 19.84
N THR A 77 -5.42 -5.31 19.65
CA THR A 77 -4.46 -4.56 20.47
C THR A 77 -5.07 -4.23 21.83
N ASP A 78 -5.82 -5.17 22.40
CA ASP A 78 -6.30 -5.04 23.76
C ASP A 78 -5.08 -5.06 24.66
N THR A 79 -4.90 -3.97 25.38
CA THR A 79 -3.77 -3.80 26.30
C THR A 79 -4.04 -4.71 27.49
N GLN A 80 -3.54 -5.94 27.43
CA GLN A 80 -3.66 -6.85 28.57
C GLN A 80 -2.72 -6.37 29.67
N PHE A 81 -3.30 -5.70 30.66
CA PHE A 81 -2.67 -5.52 31.95
C PHE A 81 -2.74 -6.87 32.67
N ILE A 82 -1.57 -7.45 32.96
CA ILE A 82 -1.44 -8.48 33.98
C ILE A 82 -1.54 -7.73 35.32
N ASP A 83 -2.57 -8.00 36.10
CA ASP A 83 -2.58 -7.70 37.54
C ASP A 83 -1.70 -8.71 38.29
#